data_AF-A0A838N0F8-F1
#
_entry.id   AF-A0A838N0F8-F1
#
_cell.length_a   1.000
_cell.length_b   1.000
_cell.length_c   1.000
_cell.angle_alpha   90.00
_cell.angle_beta   90.00
_cell.angle_gamma   90.00
#
_symmetry.space_group_name_H-M   'P 1'
#
loop_
_entity.id
_entity.type
_entity.pdbx_description
1 polymer ?
#
loop_
_entity_poly.entity_id
_entity_poly.type
_entity_poly.pdbx_seq_one_letter_code
_entity_poly.pdbx_strand_id
1 'polypeptide(L)'
;HAASDRKDRPMLAVNCAALSENLLESELFGHERGAFTGADKLRRGRFELAGGGTLLLDEISEIAPGLQAKLLRVLQESQFERVGSSMTQQVDVRVVATTNRDLEAEVEDGKFRQDLFYRLNVVPIDLPSLRQRSEDVLELARHFLSQVAKREKKPYRHIEPEAGRLLQRYPWPGNVRELQNIVERASVLEPDPAVVRAATIEPWLKMRNPTAVAAEGLAGKPLADIEKQVILSTLEQFKGHRVRTASALGIGVRTLGMKLKRWREEEDEPMEMSA
;
A
#
# COMPACT_ATOMS: atom_id res chain seq x y z
N HIS A 1 -10.48 7.05 -19.60
CA HIS A 1 -10.73 6.49 -20.94
C HIS A 1 -12.19 6.64 -21.35
N ALA A 2 -13.15 6.05 -20.62
CA ALA A 2 -14.59 6.15 -20.94
C ALA A 2 -15.13 7.59 -21.08
N ALA A 3 -14.57 8.55 -20.34
CA ALA A 3 -14.91 9.97 -20.41
C ALA A 3 -13.99 10.79 -21.35
N SER A 4 -13.53 10.22 -22.46
CA SER A 4 -12.67 10.92 -23.42
C SER A 4 -13.03 10.61 -24.87
N ASP A 5 -12.51 11.39 -25.81
CA ASP A 5 -12.73 11.18 -27.26
C ASP A 5 -12.19 9.82 -27.76
N ARG A 6 -11.39 9.13 -26.95
CA ARG A 6 -10.86 7.78 -27.22
C ARG A 6 -11.70 6.66 -26.59
N LYS A 7 -12.90 6.92 -26.07
CA LYS A 7 -13.73 5.92 -25.34
C LYS A 7 -14.05 4.64 -26.13
N ASP A 8 -14.12 4.73 -27.46
CA ASP A 8 -14.42 3.60 -28.36
C ASP A 8 -13.15 2.96 -28.95
N ARG A 9 -11.97 3.40 -28.49
CA ARG A 9 -10.65 2.92 -28.93
C ARG A 9 -10.07 1.95 -27.90
N PRO A 10 -9.06 1.12 -28.23
CA PRO A 10 -8.50 0.18 -27.27
C PRO A 10 -7.90 0.90 -26.04
N MET A 11 -8.18 0.36 -24.85
CA MET A 11 -7.44 0.66 -23.63
C MET A 11 -6.68 -0.58 -23.21
N LEU A 12 -5.35 -0.53 -23.30
CA LEU A 12 -4.47 -1.62 -22.87
C LEU A 12 -3.79 -1.24 -21.57
N ALA A 13 -3.53 -2.22 -20.72
CA ALA A 13 -2.76 -2.06 -19.50
C ALA A 13 -1.57 -3.02 -19.47
N VAL A 14 -0.44 -2.55 -18.93
CA VAL A 14 0.78 -3.30 -18.72
C VAL A 14 1.28 -3.01 -17.31
N ASN A 15 1.54 -4.05 -16.54
CA ASN A 15 2.22 -3.91 -15.26
C ASN A 15 3.72 -4.10 -15.47
N CYS A 16 4.49 -3.03 -15.26
CA CYS A 16 5.93 -3.01 -15.47
C CYS A 16 6.71 -3.80 -14.42
N ALA A 17 6.17 -3.96 -13.22
CA ALA A 17 6.79 -4.73 -12.14
C ALA A 17 6.70 -6.26 -12.34
N ALA A 18 5.74 -6.72 -13.15
CA ALA A 18 5.45 -8.14 -13.30
C ALA A 18 6.36 -8.88 -14.31
N LEU A 19 7.15 -8.16 -15.09
CA LEU A 19 7.90 -8.69 -16.23
C LEU A 19 9.40 -8.42 -16.07
N SER A 20 10.24 -9.33 -16.56
CA SER A 20 11.66 -9.05 -16.72
C SER A 20 11.89 -7.99 -17.80
N GLU A 21 13.02 -7.30 -17.76
CA GLU A 21 13.35 -6.20 -18.67
C GLU A 21 13.13 -6.56 -20.15
N ASN A 22 13.70 -7.66 -20.62
CA ASN A 22 13.58 -8.11 -22.02
C ASN A 22 12.13 -8.46 -22.40
N LEU A 23 11.37 -9.05 -21.47
CA LEU A 23 9.96 -9.38 -21.71
C LEU A 23 9.10 -8.12 -21.74
N LEU A 24 9.37 -7.16 -20.86
CA LEU A 24 8.67 -5.89 -20.82
C LEU A 24 8.94 -5.08 -22.10
N GLU A 25 10.19 -5.05 -22.56
CA GLU A 25 10.57 -4.40 -23.81
C GLU A 25 9.82 -5.01 -25.01
N SER A 26 9.85 -6.34 -25.10
CA SER A 26 9.15 -7.11 -26.12
C SER A 26 7.62 -6.95 -26.06
N GLU A 27 7.03 -6.85 -24.87
CA GLU A 27 5.62 -6.54 -24.70
C GLU A 27 5.30 -5.12 -25.17
N LEU A 28 6.05 -4.11 -24.74
CA LEU A 28 5.76 -2.71 -25.06
C LEU A 28 5.96 -2.40 -26.54
N PHE A 29 7.11 -2.77 -27.10
CA PHE A 29 7.52 -2.37 -28.45
C PHE A 29 7.35 -3.48 -29.49
N GLY A 30 7.16 -4.74 -29.07
CA GLY A 30 7.11 -5.86 -29.99
C GLY A 30 8.51 -6.30 -30.43
N HIS A 31 8.57 -7.40 -31.16
CA HIS A 31 9.83 -7.96 -31.68
C HIS A 31 9.65 -8.59 -33.05
N GLU A 32 10.74 -8.56 -33.82
CA GLU A 32 10.87 -9.32 -35.05
C GLU A 32 11.27 -10.77 -34.77
N ARG A 33 11.00 -11.66 -35.74
CA ARG A 33 11.44 -13.06 -35.63
C ARG A 33 12.97 -13.12 -35.54
N GLY A 34 13.48 -13.84 -34.55
CA GLY A 34 14.92 -14.02 -34.33
C GLY A 34 15.59 -12.89 -33.53
N ALA A 35 14.84 -11.95 -32.96
CA ALA A 35 15.39 -10.85 -32.19
C ALA A 35 16.12 -11.28 -30.90
N PHE A 36 15.72 -12.39 -30.29
CA PHE A 36 16.34 -12.99 -29.11
C PHE A 36 16.02 -14.50 -29.04
N THR A 37 16.62 -15.23 -28.11
CA THR A 37 16.37 -16.65 -27.90
C THR A 37 14.90 -16.90 -27.50
N GLY A 38 14.15 -17.61 -28.37
CA GLY A 38 12.71 -17.84 -28.20
C GLY A 38 11.81 -16.85 -28.97
N ALA A 39 12.38 -15.92 -29.74
CA ALA A 39 11.64 -15.05 -30.66
C ALA A 39 11.24 -15.79 -31.96
N ASP A 40 10.45 -16.85 -31.85
CA ASP A 40 10.12 -17.74 -32.99
C ASP A 40 9.19 -17.08 -34.02
N LYS A 41 8.43 -16.06 -33.61
CA LYS A 41 7.44 -15.36 -34.42
C LYS A 41 7.56 -13.86 -34.20
N LEU A 42 7.12 -13.08 -35.19
CA LEU A 42 6.89 -11.65 -35.02
C LEU A 42 5.78 -11.43 -33.98
N ARG A 43 5.98 -10.43 -33.12
CA ARG A 43 4.97 -9.99 -32.14
C ARG A 43 4.80 -8.49 -32.17
N ARG A 44 3.54 -8.05 -32.25
CA ARG A 44 3.16 -6.64 -32.16
C ARG A 44 3.19 -6.19 -30.70
N GLY A 45 3.78 -5.02 -30.46
CA GLY A 45 3.89 -4.43 -29.12
C GLY A 45 2.61 -3.73 -28.66
N ARG A 46 2.53 -3.43 -27.37
CA ARG A 46 1.38 -2.72 -26.76
C ARG A 46 1.22 -1.30 -27.28
N PHE A 47 2.30 -0.60 -27.63
CA PHE A 47 2.18 0.70 -28.32
C PHE A 47 1.46 0.55 -29.66
N GLU A 48 1.85 -0.43 -30.46
CA GLU A 48 1.24 -0.69 -31.76
C GLU A 48 -0.24 -1.10 -31.63
N LEU A 49 -0.55 -1.98 -30.66
CA LEU A 49 -1.90 -2.46 -30.40
C LEU A 49 -2.81 -1.37 -29.79
N ALA A 50 -2.24 -0.41 -29.06
CA ALA A 50 -2.95 0.72 -28.47
C ALA A 50 -3.04 1.93 -29.42
N GLY A 51 -2.61 1.82 -30.67
CA GLY A 51 -2.64 2.92 -31.64
C GLY A 51 -4.02 3.56 -31.79
N GLY A 52 -4.08 4.89 -31.65
CA GLY A 52 -5.30 5.70 -31.57
C GLY A 52 -6.06 5.61 -30.24
N GLY A 53 -5.57 4.80 -29.29
CA GLY A 53 -6.22 4.46 -28.03
C GLY A 53 -5.47 4.96 -26.80
N THR A 54 -5.51 4.19 -25.71
CA THR A 54 -4.87 4.50 -24.43
C THR A 54 -4.02 3.33 -23.94
N LEU A 55 -2.82 3.62 -23.45
CA LEU A 55 -1.95 2.66 -22.79
C LEU A 55 -1.73 3.08 -21.33
N LEU A 56 -2.13 2.19 -20.41
CA LEU A 56 -1.85 2.31 -18.98
C LEU A 56 -0.55 1.55 -18.67
N LEU A 57 0.43 2.26 -18.12
CA LEU A 57 1.69 1.73 -17.63
C LEU A 57 1.66 1.73 -16.10
N ASP A 58 1.45 0.57 -15.51
CA ASP A 58 1.36 0.40 -14.07
C ASP A 58 2.74 0.10 -13.45
N GLU A 59 3.01 0.70 -12.30
CA GLU A 59 4.30 0.67 -11.60
C GLU A 59 5.48 1.12 -12.47
N ILE A 60 5.36 2.32 -13.07
CA ILE A 60 6.35 2.84 -14.02
C ILE A 60 7.75 3.04 -13.40
N SER A 61 7.85 3.19 -12.09
CA SER A 61 9.13 3.30 -11.37
C SER A 61 10.00 2.04 -11.44
N GLU A 62 9.42 0.89 -11.76
CA GLU A 62 10.14 -0.39 -11.81
C GLU A 62 10.88 -0.64 -13.14
N ILE A 63 10.78 0.27 -14.12
CA ILE A 63 11.42 0.06 -15.42
C ILE A 63 12.92 0.32 -15.39
N ALA A 64 13.67 -0.56 -16.06
CA ALA A 64 15.12 -0.43 -16.18
C ALA A 64 15.53 0.83 -16.97
N PRO A 65 16.71 1.43 -16.68
CA PRO A 65 17.16 2.67 -17.33
C PRO A 65 17.22 2.62 -18.86
N GLY A 66 17.58 1.47 -19.44
CA GLY A 66 17.59 1.28 -20.90
C GLY A 66 16.19 1.42 -21.51
N LEU A 67 15.18 0.89 -20.82
CA LEU A 67 13.79 0.99 -21.24
C LEU A 67 13.22 2.40 -21.08
N GLN A 68 13.69 3.15 -20.07
CA GLN A 68 13.31 4.57 -19.87
C GLN A 68 13.65 5.42 -21.10
N ALA A 69 14.83 5.22 -21.69
CA ALA A 69 15.25 5.94 -22.90
C ALA A 69 14.35 5.62 -24.10
N LYS A 70 13.98 4.35 -24.29
CA LYS A 70 13.06 3.93 -25.36
C LYS A 70 11.67 4.49 -25.16
N LEU A 71 11.15 4.45 -23.93
CA LEU A 71 9.85 5.01 -23.59
C LEU A 71 9.82 6.52 -23.83
N LEU A 72 10.87 7.24 -23.44
CA LEU A 72 11.00 8.68 -23.69
C LEU A 72 10.88 8.99 -25.18
N ARG A 73 11.57 8.23 -26.04
CA ARG A 73 11.51 8.41 -27.50
C ARG A 73 10.08 8.28 -28.02
N VAL A 74 9.32 7.28 -27.56
CA VAL A 74 7.92 7.13 -27.97
C VAL A 74 7.06 8.30 -27.50
N LEU A 75 7.26 8.77 -26.27
CA LEU A 75 6.49 9.87 -25.71
C LEU A 75 6.81 11.23 -26.35
N GLN A 76 8.04 11.43 -26.82
CA GLN A 76 8.51 12.67 -27.44
C GLN A 76 8.25 12.69 -28.95
N GLU A 77 8.66 11.64 -29.66
CA GLU A 77 8.67 11.57 -31.12
C GLU A 77 7.43 10.87 -31.70
N SER A 78 6.59 10.26 -30.86
CA SER A 78 5.48 9.41 -31.29
C SER A 78 5.95 8.26 -32.19
N GLN A 79 7.17 7.76 -31.92
CA GLN A 79 7.88 6.80 -32.74
C GLN A 79 8.58 5.73 -31.91
N PHE A 80 8.60 4.49 -32.42
CA PHE A 80 9.31 3.39 -31.78
C PHE A 80 9.84 2.39 -32.81
N GLU A 81 10.75 1.51 -32.37
CA GLU A 81 11.30 0.41 -33.16
C GLU A 81 11.01 -0.90 -32.43
N ARG A 82 10.72 -1.97 -33.19
CA ARG A 82 10.62 -3.32 -32.61
C ARG A 82 12.00 -3.81 -32.19
N VAL A 83 12.05 -4.67 -31.19
CA VAL A 83 13.30 -5.37 -30.84
C VAL A 83 13.77 -6.17 -32.04
N GLY A 84 15.03 -5.99 -32.45
CA GLY A 84 15.62 -6.63 -33.62
C GLY A 84 15.29 -5.98 -34.96
N SER A 85 14.62 -4.82 -34.99
CA SER A 85 14.34 -4.04 -36.20
C SER A 85 14.92 -2.64 -36.10
N SER A 86 15.40 -2.10 -37.24
CA SER A 86 15.72 -0.67 -37.38
C SER A 86 14.60 0.11 -38.07
N MET A 87 13.45 -0.53 -38.33
CA MET A 87 12.31 0.13 -38.94
C MET A 87 11.54 0.93 -37.89
N THR A 88 11.57 2.25 -38.03
CA THR A 88 10.81 3.16 -37.18
C THR A 88 9.32 3.12 -37.54
N GLN A 89 8.47 3.06 -36.52
CA GLN A 89 7.02 3.05 -36.63
C GLN A 89 6.44 4.25 -35.91
N GLN A 90 5.47 4.94 -36.54
CA GLN A 90 4.73 6.01 -35.88
C GLN A 90 3.53 5.45 -35.10
N VAL A 91 3.23 6.07 -33.97
CA VAL A 91 2.12 5.67 -33.11
C VAL A 91 1.52 6.87 -32.40
N ASP A 92 0.19 6.96 -32.39
CA ASP A 92 -0.55 7.92 -31.58
C ASP A 92 -1.20 7.21 -30.38
N VAL A 93 -0.65 7.36 -29.18
CA VAL A 93 -1.14 6.70 -27.97
C VAL A 93 -1.23 7.69 -26.82
N ARG A 94 -2.39 7.74 -26.17
CA ARG A 94 -2.51 8.41 -24.87
C ARG A 94 -1.89 7.52 -23.81
N VAL A 95 -0.84 7.99 -23.16
CA VAL A 95 -0.21 7.26 -22.05
C VAL A 95 -0.77 7.74 -20.72
N VAL A 96 -1.08 6.79 -19.84
CA VAL A 96 -1.37 7.01 -18.43
C VAL A 96 -0.37 6.16 -17.66
N ALA A 97 0.36 6.75 -16.72
CA ALA A 97 1.31 6.03 -15.89
C ALA A 97 0.89 6.09 -14.42
N THR A 98 1.13 5.00 -13.70
CA THR A 98 0.90 4.91 -12.25
C THR A 98 2.16 4.43 -11.55
N THR A 99 2.37 4.88 -10.32
CA THR A 99 3.42 4.41 -9.42
C THR A 99 2.97 4.60 -7.98
N ASN A 100 3.54 3.81 -7.08
CA ASN A 100 3.43 3.95 -5.63
C ASN A 100 4.69 4.58 -5.00
N ARG A 101 5.71 4.89 -5.80
CA ARG A 101 6.97 5.50 -5.37
C ARG A 101 6.97 7.00 -5.66
N ASP A 102 7.79 7.72 -4.92
CA ASP A 102 8.11 9.11 -5.21
C ASP A 102 9.09 9.17 -6.37
N LEU A 103 8.60 9.56 -7.56
CA LEU A 103 9.45 9.66 -8.75
C LEU A 103 10.48 10.79 -8.66
N GLU A 104 10.22 11.85 -7.89
CA GLU A 104 11.20 12.93 -7.71
C GLU A 104 12.41 12.40 -6.95
N ALA A 105 12.18 11.64 -5.87
CA ALA A 105 13.23 10.96 -5.13
C ALA A 105 13.98 9.92 -5.98
N GLU A 106 13.28 9.14 -6.83
CA GLU A 106 13.92 8.18 -7.74
C GLU A 106 14.77 8.87 -8.82
N VAL A 107 14.44 10.11 -9.21
CA VAL A 107 15.27 10.93 -10.09
C VAL A 107 16.53 11.42 -9.37
N GLU A 108 16.39 11.91 -8.13
CA GLU A 108 17.53 12.34 -7.31
C GLU A 108 18.51 11.19 -7.03
N ASP A 109 17.99 9.98 -6.82
CA ASP A 109 18.77 8.74 -6.66
C ASP A 109 19.41 8.23 -7.97
N GLY A 110 19.13 8.87 -9.12
CA GLY A 110 19.64 8.46 -10.43
C GLY A 110 19.05 7.15 -10.98
N LYS A 111 17.97 6.64 -10.36
CA LYS A 111 17.26 5.42 -10.78
C LYS A 111 16.23 5.70 -11.87
N PHE A 112 15.73 6.93 -11.92
CA PHE A 112 14.77 7.38 -12.92
C PHE A 112 15.30 8.60 -13.68
N ARG A 113 15.10 8.65 -14.99
CA ARG A 113 15.57 9.77 -15.80
C ARG A 113 14.68 11.00 -15.61
N GLN A 114 15.33 12.14 -15.38
CA GLN A 114 14.68 13.43 -15.22
C GLN A 114 13.84 13.84 -16.46
N ASP A 115 14.33 13.58 -17.67
CA ASP A 115 13.62 13.91 -18.92
C ASP A 115 12.31 13.11 -19.08
N LEU A 116 12.33 11.83 -18.74
CA LEU A 116 11.15 10.96 -18.73
C LEU A 116 10.16 11.38 -17.65
N PHE A 117 10.65 11.72 -16.44
CA PHE A 117 9.79 12.20 -15.36
C PHE A 117 8.98 13.40 -15.81
N TYR A 118 9.61 14.44 -16.35
CA TYR A 118 8.88 15.63 -16.80
C TYR A 118 7.94 15.35 -17.97
N ARG A 119 8.23 14.34 -18.82
CA ARG A 119 7.34 13.96 -19.92
C ARG A 119 6.10 13.18 -19.45
N LEU A 120 6.21 12.46 -18.33
CA LEU A 120 5.09 11.75 -17.71
C LEU A 120 4.28 12.66 -16.77
N ASN A 121 4.95 13.52 -16.01
CA ASN A 121 4.36 14.37 -14.97
C ASN A 121 3.73 15.66 -15.53
N VAL A 122 2.98 15.54 -16.63
CA VAL A 122 2.30 16.68 -17.28
C VAL A 122 1.01 17.03 -16.54
N VAL A 123 0.27 16.01 -16.11
CA VAL A 123 -0.96 16.16 -15.30
C VAL A 123 -0.88 15.17 -14.15
N PRO A 124 -0.25 15.55 -13.01
CA PRO A 124 -0.22 14.70 -11.83
C PRO A 124 -1.62 14.50 -11.25
N ILE A 125 -1.89 13.27 -10.84
CA ILE A 125 -3.09 12.93 -10.07
C ILE A 125 -2.63 12.19 -8.83
N ASP A 126 -2.70 12.84 -7.68
CA ASP A 126 -2.45 12.20 -6.39
C ASP A 126 -3.71 11.43 -5.96
N LEU A 127 -3.54 10.16 -5.61
CA LEU A 127 -4.65 9.30 -5.19
C LEU A 127 -4.63 9.19 -3.66
N PRO A 128 -5.60 9.81 -2.95
CA PRO A 128 -5.60 9.82 -1.51
C PRO A 128 -5.74 8.40 -0.96
N SER A 129 -4.94 8.12 0.06
CA SER A 129 -5.01 6.89 0.82
C SER A 129 -6.35 6.79 1.55
N LEU A 130 -6.83 5.56 1.83
CA LEU A 130 -8.13 5.36 2.48
C LEU A 130 -8.23 6.05 3.85
N ARG A 131 -7.11 6.18 4.59
CA ARG A 131 -7.05 6.94 5.85
C ARG A 131 -7.34 8.44 5.71
N GLN A 132 -7.09 9.04 4.53
CA GLN A 132 -7.37 10.45 4.24
C GLN A 132 -8.84 10.67 3.83
N ARG A 133 -9.61 9.59 3.64
CA ARG A 133 -11.01 9.60 3.23
C ARG A 133 -11.81 8.53 4.00
N SER A 134 -11.71 8.58 5.33
CA SER A 134 -12.34 7.60 6.21
C SER A 134 -13.88 7.58 6.10
N GLU A 135 -14.49 8.68 5.68
CA GLU A 135 -15.92 8.79 5.35
C GLU A 135 -16.36 7.83 4.23
N ASP A 136 -15.50 7.57 3.24
CA ASP A 136 -15.79 6.67 2.11
C ASP A 136 -15.73 5.18 2.50
N VAL A 137 -15.07 4.85 3.61
CA VAL A 137 -14.80 3.45 4.02
C VAL A 137 -16.09 2.64 4.10
N LEU A 138 -17.14 3.21 4.69
CA LEU A 138 -18.38 2.49 4.91
C LEU A 138 -19.15 2.26 3.61
N GLU A 139 -19.16 3.24 2.70
CA GLU A 139 -19.76 3.08 1.37
C GLU A 139 -19.01 2.06 0.51
N LEU A 140 -17.67 2.11 0.54
CA LEU A 140 -16.82 1.11 -0.13
C LEU A 140 -17.07 -0.30 0.45
N ALA A 141 -17.17 -0.44 1.77
CA ALA A 141 -17.48 -1.72 2.40
C ALA A 141 -18.84 -2.27 1.96
N ARG A 142 -19.88 -1.43 1.93
CA ARG A 142 -21.22 -1.81 1.43
C ARG A 142 -21.18 -2.21 -0.04
N HIS A 143 -20.40 -1.48 -0.85
CA HIS A 143 -20.21 -1.79 -2.26
C HIS A 143 -19.59 -3.18 -2.46
N PHE A 144 -18.51 -3.50 -1.73
CA PHE A 144 -17.89 -4.83 -1.80
C PHE A 144 -18.84 -5.94 -1.32
N LEU A 145 -19.58 -5.74 -0.22
CA LEU A 145 -20.60 -6.71 0.21
C LEU A 145 -21.66 -6.97 -0.85
N SER A 146 -22.10 -5.92 -1.55
CA SER A 146 -23.05 -6.04 -2.66
C SER A 146 -22.46 -6.85 -3.83
N GLN A 147 -21.20 -6.63 -4.18
CA GLN A 147 -20.52 -7.42 -5.20
C GLN A 147 -20.42 -8.90 -4.81
N VAL A 148 -20.04 -9.19 -3.56
CA VAL A 148 -19.94 -10.57 -3.07
C VAL A 148 -21.31 -11.25 -3.04
N ALA A 149 -22.34 -10.58 -2.54
CA ALA A 149 -23.71 -11.11 -2.53
C ALA A 149 -24.18 -11.51 -3.95
N LYS A 150 -23.91 -10.67 -4.95
CA LYS A 150 -24.20 -10.97 -6.37
C LYS A 150 -23.38 -12.14 -6.90
N ARG A 151 -22.07 -12.16 -6.63
CA ARG A 151 -21.15 -13.22 -7.09
C ARG A 151 -21.51 -14.60 -6.52
N GLU A 152 -21.80 -14.64 -5.23
CA GLU A 152 -22.09 -15.88 -4.48
C GLU A 152 -23.58 -16.27 -4.53
N LYS A 153 -24.44 -15.45 -5.16
CA LYS A 153 -25.91 -15.61 -5.17
C LYS A 153 -26.50 -15.74 -3.75
N LYS A 154 -25.97 -14.95 -2.82
CA LYS A 154 -26.41 -14.91 -1.41
C LYS A 154 -27.15 -13.59 -1.10
N PRO A 155 -28.00 -13.55 -0.06
CA PRO A 155 -28.61 -12.29 0.37
C PRO A 155 -27.54 -11.28 0.78
N TYR A 156 -27.87 -10.00 0.61
CA TYR A 156 -27.03 -8.91 1.08
C TYR A 156 -26.92 -8.92 2.60
N ARG A 157 -25.70 -8.76 3.12
CA ARG A 157 -25.43 -8.62 4.55
C ARG A 157 -25.28 -7.16 4.92
N HIS A 158 -25.97 -6.72 5.97
CA HIS A 158 -25.81 -5.41 6.55
C HIS A 158 -24.53 -5.33 7.40
N ILE A 159 -23.98 -4.14 7.56
CA ILE A 159 -22.86 -3.90 8.49
C ILE A 159 -23.46 -3.38 9.78
N GLU A 160 -23.18 -4.05 10.89
CA GLU A 160 -23.59 -3.58 12.22
C GLU A 160 -22.96 -2.21 12.53
N PRO A 161 -23.65 -1.31 13.26
CA PRO A 161 -23.10 0.01 13.59
C PRO A 161 -21.72 -0.02 14.25
N GLU A 162 -21.47 -0.98 15.14
CA GLU A 162 -20.17 -1.13 15.81
C GLU A 162 -19.08 -1.60 14.83
N ALA A 163 -19.38 -2.55 13.95
CA ALA A 163 -18.48 -2.96 12.87
C ALA A 163 -18.13 -1.77 11.96
N GLY A 164 -19.12 -0.94 11.61
CA GLY A 164 -18.91 0.27 10.83
C GLY A 164 -17.93 1.24 11.48
N ARG A 165 -18.07 1.48 12.80
CA ARG A 165 -17.14 2.33 13.57
C ARG A 165 -15.72 1.77 13.58
N LEU A 166 -15.57 0.45 13.74
CA LEU A 166 -14.25 -0.19 13.69
C LEU A 166 -13.58 -0.02 12.32
N LEU A 167 -14.34 -0.23 11.24
CA LEU A 167 -13.84 -0.04 9.88
C LEU A 167 -13.39 1.41 9.63
N GLN A 168 -14.17 2.40 10.09
CA GLN A 168 -13.86 3.82 9.90
C GLN A 168 -12.63 4.28 10.70
N ARG A 169 -12.38 3.69 11.88
CA ARG A 169 -11.24 4.05 12.75
C ARG A 169 -9.93 3.38 12.35
N TYR A 170 -10.00 2.30 11.57
CA TYR A 170 -8.80 1.57 11.17
C TYR A 170 -7.96 2.37 10.15
N PRO A 171 -6.61 2.40 10.26
CA PRO A 171 -5.76 3.22 9.39
C PRO A 171 -5.56 2.68 7.96
N TRP A 172 -6.04 1.47 7.66
CA TRP A 172 -5.99 0.86 6.32
C TRP A 172 -4.61 0.92 5.63
N PRO A 173 -3.55 0.32 6.20
CA PRO A 173 -2.23 0.27 5.56
C PRO A 173 -2.26 -0.38 4.17
N GLY A 174 -3.15 -1.36 3.94
CA GLY A 174 -3.38 -1.96 2.62
C GLY A 174 -4.47 -1.29 1.78
N ASN A 175 -4.97 -0.12 2.21
CA ASN A 175 -5.92 0.73 1.50
C ASN A 175 -7.19 -0.06 1.06
N VAL A 176 -7.78 0.28 -0.09
CA VAL A 176 -8.99 -0.37 -0.62
C VAL A 176 -8.85 -1.89 -0.76
N ARG A 177 -7.66 -2.41 -1.12
CA ARG A 177 -7.45 -3.86 -1.29
C ARG A 177 -7.60 -4.61 0.04
N GLU A 178 -7.09 -4.04 1.12
CA GLU A 178 -7.26 -4.62 2.46
C GLU A 178 -8.71 -4.56 2.93
N LEU A 179 -9.38 -3.42 2.73
CA LEU A 179 -10.81 -3.28 3.03
C LEU A 179 -11.64 -4.35 2.31
N GLN A 180 -11.43 -4.49 0.99
CA GLN A 180 -12.09 -5.50 0.20
C GLN A 180 -11.87 -6.89 0.80
N ASN A 181 -10.61 -7.29 1.03
CA ASN A 181 -10.30 -8.63 1.54
C ASN A 181 -10.93 -8.91 2.91
N ILE A 182 -10.93 -7.95 3.83
CA ILE A 182 -11.55 -8.09 5.15
C ILE A 182 -13.07 -8.24 5.03
N VAL A 183 -13.70 -7.42 4.19
CA VAL A 183 -15.15 -7.45 3.97
C VAL A 183 -15.59 -8.74 3.27
N GLU A 184 -14.86 -9.17 2.24
CA GLU A 184 -15.12 -10.43 1.55
C GLU A 184 -15.00 -11.60 2.53
N ARG A 185 -13.93 -11.65 3.33
CA ARG A 185 -13.72 -12.69 4.34
C ARG A 185 -14.84 -12.70 5.39
N ALA A 186 -15.24 -11.52 5.88
CA ALA A 186 -16.34 -11.39 6.84
C ALA A 186 -17.65 -11.95 6.26
N SER A 187 -17.95 -11.66 4.98
CA SER A 187 -19.16 -12.15 4.32
C SER A 187 -19.22 -13.68 4.17
N VAL A 188 -18.06 -14.36 4.20
CA VAL A 188 -17.96 -15.82 4.10
C VAL A 188 -17.99 -16.46 5.48
N LEU A 189 -17.27 -15.91 6.46
CA LEU A 189 -17.09 -16.51 7.78
C LEU A 189 -18.18 -16.16 8.79
N GLU A 190 -18.93 -15.08 8.56
CA GLU A 190 -20.00 -14.65 9.46
C GLU A 190 -21.13 -15.71 9.52
N PRO A 191 -21.43 -16.25 10.72
CA PRO A 191 -22.48 -17.24 10.88
C PRO A 191 -23.87 -16.73 10.51
N ASP A 192 -24.15 -15.45 10.78
CA ASP A 192 -25.44 -14.84 10.49
C ASP A 192 -25.53 -14.33 9.04
N PRO A 193 -26.40 -14.90 8.20
CA PRO A 193 -26.53 -14.54 6.80
C PRO A 193 -27.05 -13.12 6.54
N ALA A 194 -27.46 -12.37 7.57
CA ALA A 194 -28.05 -11.03 7.43
C ALA A 194 -27.12 -9.89 7.87
N VAL A 195 -26.15 -10.12 8.76
CA VAL A 195 -25.35 -9.04 9.34
C VAL A 195 -23.90 -9.42 9.57
N VAL A 196 -22.96 -8.55 9.18
CA VAL A 196 -21.55 -8.60 9.55
C VAL A 196 -21.35 -7.89 10.88
N ARG A 197 -20.92 -8.64 11.91
CA ARG A 197 -20.74 -8.13 13.28
C ARG A 197 -19.33 -7.63 13.54
N ALA A 198 -19.22 -6.76 14.54
CA ALA A 198 -17.93 -6.25 15.01
C ALA A 198 -16.97 -7.38 15.41
N ALA A 199 -17.49 -8.37 16.15
CA ALA A 199 -16.72 -9.53 16.62
C ALA A 199 -16.05 -10.36 15.51
N THR A 200 -16.63 -10.35 14.29
CA THR A 200 -16.09 -11.09 13.15
C THR A 200 -14.86 -10.40 12.55
N ILE A 201 -14.84 -9.07 12.51
CA ILE A 201 -13.76 -8.28 11.86
C ILE A 201 -12.70 -7.81 12.84
N GLU A 202 -13.07 -7.59 14.11
CA GLU A 202 -12.20 -7.03 15.15
C GLU A 202 -10.85 -7.77 15.32
N PRO A 203 -10.79 -9.12 15.28
CA PRO A 203 -9.52 -9.83 15.38
C PRO A 203 -8.52 -9.47 14.27
N TRP A 204 -8.99 -9.23 13.05
CA TRP A 204 -8.11 -8.90 11.92
C TRP A 204 -7.61 -7.45 11.97
N LEU A 205 -8.42 -6.55 12.53
CA LEU A 205 -8.06 -5.15 12.71
C LEU A 205 -7.08 -4.97 13.89
N LYS A 206 -7.24 -5.73 14.98
CA LYS A 206 -6.35 -5.66 16.16
C LYS A 206 -4.98 -6.28 15.92
N MET A 207 -4.90 -7.42 15.21
CA MET A 207 -3.62 -8.12 14.97
C MET A 207 -2.60 -7.30 14.16
N ARG A 208 -3.03 -6.26 13.44
CA ARG A 208 -2.17 -5.45 12.55
C ARG A 208 -1.88 -4.04 13.04
N ASN A 209 -2.38 -3.65 14.20
CA ASN A 209 -2.17 -2.31 14.75
C ASN A 209 -1.50 -2.33 16.15
N PRO A 210 -0.28 -2.89 16.31
CA PRO A 210 0.40 -2.84 17.61
C PRO A 210 0.84 -1.41 18.00
N THR A 211 1.00 -0.50 17.05
CA THR A 211 1.61 0.83 17.28
C THR A 211 0.61 1.94 17.59
N ALA A 212 -0.57 1.96 16.95
CA ALA A 212 -1.57 3.01 17.20
C ALA A 212 -2.24 2.88 18.58
N VAL A 213 -2.52 1.64 19.02
CA VAL A 213 -3.13 1.38 20.34
C VAL A 213 -2.15 1.72 21.47
N ALA A 214 -0.85 1.57 21.23
CA ALA A 214 0.19 1.96 22.18
C ALA A 214 0.29 3.50 22.34
N ALA A 215 0.15 4.26 21.25
CA ALA A 215 0.27 5.72 21.27
C ALA A 215 -0.93 6.42 21.95
N GLU A 216 -2.16 5.95 21.74
CA GLU A 216 -3.37 6.50 22.37
C GLU A 216 -3.40 6.24 23.89
N GLY A 217 -2.83 5.13 24.36
CA GLY A 217 -2.72 4.82 25.79
C GLY A 217 -1.66 5.63 26.56
N LEU A 218 -0.82 6.38 25.84
CA LEU A 218 0.30 7.19 26.36
C LEU A 218 -0.02 8.70 26.35
N ALA A 219 -0.97 9.15 25.52
CA ALA A 219 -1.35 10.56 25.45
C ALA A 219 -2.09 11.02 26.73
N GLY A 220 -1.59 12.08 27.38
CA GLY A 220 -2.20 12.67 28.59
C GLY A 220 -1.76 12.07 29.93
N LYS A 221 -0.88 11.05 29.93
CA LYS A 221 -0.27 10.53 31.16
C LYS A 221 1.00 11.31 31.52
N PRO A 222 1.28 11.54 32.82
CA PRO A 222 2.57 12.03 33.27
C PRO A 222 3.71 11.16 32.73
N LEU A 223 4.81 11.79 32.30
CA LEU A 223 5.99 11.09 31.79
C LEU A 223 6.52 10.06 32.79
N ALA A 224 6.36 10.32 34.09
CA ALA A 224 6.73 9.41 35.17
C ALA A 224 5.92 8.10 35.17
N ASP A 225 4.64 8.14 34.82
CA ASP A 225 3.77 6.96 34.79
C ASP A 225 4.04 6.10 33.55
N ILE A 226 4.30 6.76 32.43
CA ILE A 226 4.76 6.12 31.19
C ILE A 226 6.08 5.40 31.46
N GLU A 227 7.03 6.09 32.10
CA GLU A 227 8.33 5.52 32.45
C GLU A 227 8.18 4.34 33.42
N LYS A 228 7.32 4.44 34.46
CA LYS A 228 7.02 3.35 35.38
C LYS A 228 6.46 2.13 34.65
N GLN A 229 5.48 2.34 33.77
CA GLN A 229 4.85 1.27 33.01
C GLN A 229 5.84 0.56 32.08
N VAL A 230 6.67 1.32 31.35
CA VAL A 230 7.68 0.77 30.43
C VAL A 230 8.76 -0.01 31.18
N ILE A 231 9.21 0.49 32.34
CA ILE A 231 10.21 -0.19 33.16
C ILE A 231 9.66 -1.50 33.72
N LEU A 232 8.43 -1.51 34.24
CA LEU A 232 7.80 -2.70 34.80
C LEU A 232 7.50 -3.76 33.74
N SER A 233 6.95 -3.37 32.58
CA SER A 233 6.66 -4.31 31.48
C SER A 233 7.94 -4.94 30.93
N THR A 234 9.02 -4.16 30.82
CA THR A 234 10.32 -4.67 30.36
C THR A 234 10.96 -5.58 31.43
N LEU A 235 10.77 -5.28 32.72
CA LEU A 235 11.23 -6.14 33.80
C LEU A 235 10.52 -7.49 33.80
N GLU A 236 9.21 -7.51 33.56
CA GLU A 236 8.39 -8.71 33.44
C GLU A 236 8.79 -9.55 32.21
N GLN A 237 9.00 -8.91 31.06
CA GLN A 237 9.48 -9.56 29.84
C GLN A 237 10.81 -10.30 30.05
N PHE A 238 11.72 -9.72 30.82
CA PHE A 238 13.01 -10.34 31.18
C PHE A 238 12.96 -11.13 32.49
N LYS A 239 11.77 -11.50 32.99
CA LYS A 239 11.56 -12.32 34.20
C LYS A 239 12.32 -11.81 35.43
N GLY A 240 12.37 -10.49 35.62
CA GLY A 240 13.05 -9.85 36.76
C GLY A 240 14.57 -9.66 36.58
N HIS A 241 15.15 -9.98 35.43
CA HIS A 241 16.59 -9.93 35.21
C HIS A 241 17.13 -8.50 35.00
N ARG A 242 17.37 -7.78 36.10
CA ARG A 242 17.74 -6.35 36.15
C ARG A 242 18.82 -5.89 35.18
N VAL A 243 19.88 -6.67 34.97
CA VAL A 243 20.98 -6.30 34.06
C VAL A 243 20.52 -6.30 32.59
N ARG A 244 19.67 -7.25 32.21
CA ARG A 244 19.13 -7.36 30.84
C ARG A 244 18.04 -6.31 30.60
N THR A 245 17.19 -6.09 31.60
CA THR A 245 16.18 -5.03 31.58
C THR A 245 16.83 -3.65 31.42
N ALA A 246 17.87 -3.32 32.19
CA ALA A 246 18.55 -2.03 32.09
C ALA A 246 19.24 -1.84 30.73
N SER A 247 19.89 -2.89 30.22
CA SER A 247 20.50 -2.89 28.88
C SER A 247 19.47 -2.70 27.76
N ALA A 248 18.30 -3.32 27.86
CA ALA A 248 17.23 -3.21 26.87
C ALA A 248 16.56 -1.82 26.87
N LEU A 249 16.52 -1.18 28.04
CA LEU A 249 15.98 0.17 28.22
C LEU A 249 17.00 1.29 27.95
N GLY A 250 18.27 0.95 27.71
CA GLY A 250 19.33 1.94 27.52
C GLY A 250 19.68 2.76 28.77
N ILE A 251 19.35 2.26 29.97
CA ILE A 251 19.64 2.92 31.25
C ILE A 251 20.67 2.14 32.07
N GLY A 252 21.36 2.82 33.00
CA GLY A 252 22.26 2.15 33.93
C GLY A 252 21.53 1.26 34.93
N VAL A 253 22.12 0.10 35.29
CA VAL A 253 21.57 -0.84 36.28
C VAL A 253 21.31 -0.16 37.64
N ARG A 254 22.16 0.81 38.01
CA ARG A 254 22.00 1.64 39.20
C ARG A 254 20.75 2.52 39.12
N THR A 255 20.50 3.14 37.97
CA THR A 255 19.31 3.97 37.71
C THR A 255 18.03 3.16 37.78
N LEU A 256 18.02 1.96 37.18
CA LEU A 256 16.91 1.00 37.28
C LEU A 256 16.66 0.62 38.74
N GLY A 257 17.72 0.31 39.50
CA GLY A 257 17.61 -0.05 40.92
C GLY A 257 17.08 1.06 41.80
N MET A 258 17.50 2.32 41.57
CA MET A 258 17.01 3.48 42.31
C MET A 258 15.52 3.73 42.05
N LYS A 259 15.06 3.62 40.80
CA LYS A 259 13.65 3.80 40.44
C LYS A 259 12.76 2.72 41.05
N LEU A 260 13.17 1.45 40.96
CA LEU A 260 12.44 0.34 41.59
C LEU A 260 12.40 0.44 43.12
N LYS A 261 13.47 0.95 43.74
CA LYS A 261 13.50 1.18 45.20
C LYS A 261 12.53 2.29 45.59
N ARG A 262 12.54 3.42 44.87
CA ARG A 262 11.64 4.54 45.09
C ARG A 262 10.17 4.14 44.99
N TRP A 263 9.78 3.39 43.96
CA TRP A 263 8.38 2.95 43.81
C TRP A 263 7.96 1.93 44.86
N ARG A 264 8.89 1.12 45.37
CA ARG A 264 8.61 0.21 46.48
C ARG A 264 8.40 0.98 47.79
N GLU A 265 9.19 2.02 48.03
CA GLU A 265 9.05 2.90 49.20
C GLU A 265 7.77 3.75 49.14
N GLU A 266 7.38 4.22 47.95
CA GLU A 266 6.10 4.92 47.71
C GLU A 266 4.87 3.98 47.84
N GLU A 267 5.04 2.66 47.67
CA GLU A 267 3.99 1.64 47.91
C GLU A 267 3.94 1.16 49.38
N ASP A 268 5.03 1.33 50.14
CA ASP A 268 5.19 0.92 51.54
C ASP A 268 4.89 2.05 52.56
N GLU A 269 4.61 3.30 52.13
CA GLU A 269 4.11 4.37 53.00
C GLU A 269 2.60 4.15 53.26
N PRO A 270 2.18 3.72 54.48
CA PRO A 270 0.77 3.70 54.82
C PRO A 270 0.24 5.13 54.81
N MET A 271 -0.97 5.29 54.28
CA MET A 271 -1.82 6.47 54.39
C MET A 271 -2.04 6.83 55.87
N GLU A 272 -1.07 7.50 56.50
CA GLU A 272 -1.26 8.11 57.81
C GLU A 272 -2.16 9.33 57.65
N MET A 273 -3.23 9.29 58.44
CA MET A 273 -4.32 10.25 58.47
C MET A 273 -3.84 11.67 58.74
N SER A 274 -4.43 12.65 58.05
CA SER A 274 -4.79 13.89 58.72
C SER A 274 -6.25 14.21 58.44
N ALA A 275 -6.99 14.31 59.54
CA ALA A 275 -8.31 14.90 59.65
C ALA A 275 -8.29 16.41 59.38
#